data_AF-A0A963B8J0-F1
#
_entry.id   AF-A0A963B8J0-F1
#
_cell.length_a   1.000
_cell.length_b   1.000
_cell.length_c   1.000
_cell.angle_alpha   90.00
_cell.angle_beta   90.00
_cell.angle_gamma   90.00
#
_symmetry.space_group_name_H-M   'P 1'
#
loop_
_entity.id
_entity.type
_entity.pdbx_description
1 polymer ?
#
loop_
_entity_poly.entity_id
_entity_poly.type
_entity_poly.pdbx_seq_one_letter_code
_entity_poly.pdbx_strand_id
1 'polypeptide(L)'
;MKPKNYSADNWSIRLLAPPPKRRSRAPAAGDDLLRADFLPPGGEIAMIAEAAPTAAEGRRGVGGGMLDFTVPLKPAESAVLVVRHTGSGAITFHSPVAYQRRGSASPRSRAANDEARFVLAPRSHATARRGLISQAVKLIVIKVRDAVLDKLAEHAVLLAGRVAEDLWWQQRGLAEGLFRVRVSASGELSLHPAKIEDAAAGSRSLLLLHGTFSDAVSAFSSLPLAPGGFFPALQSVYGERIFAFNHHTVSRSPLENARDLLDSLPEGQHLFDVISHSRGGLVLRCLCELGDTLGAPAHRFRLGRGVLVAAPNEGTPLATPARWDQTLGLVANLLEMFPDNPWSMAAEFVANGLLWLAKHLTGDLPGIAAMDADGAIVAGLQRSGSRFDGSYSALTSNFHSTGAILARLLDAGADALFAGAN
;
A
#
# COMPACT_ATOMS: atom_id res chain seq x y z
N MET A 1 -21.99 -13.83 -30.69
CA MET A 1 -20.83 -14.74 -30.54
C MET A 1 -21.12 -15.62 -29.32
N LYS A 2 -21.22 -16.95 -29.50
CA LYS A 2 -21.45 -17.89 -28.40
C LYS A 2 -20.26 -17.83 -27.41
N PRO A 3 -20.47 -17.77 -26.09
CA PRO A 3 -19.36 -17.62 -25.15
C PRO A 3 -18.54 -18.92 -25.10
N LYS A 4 -17.20 -18.81 -25.18
CA LYS A 4 -16.28 -19.90 -24.87
C LYS A 4 -16.54 -20.30 -23.41
N ASN A 5 -16.91 -21.55 -23.17
CA ASN A 5 -17.13 -22.09 -21.83
C ASN A 5 -15.83 -21.97 -21.01
N TYR A 6 -15.85 -21.15 -19.96
CA TYR A 6 -14.84 -21.21 -18.90
C TYR A 6 -15.12 -22.49 -18.09
N SER A 7 -14.54 -23.61 -18.52
CA SER A 7 -14.72 -24.90 -17.85
C SER A 7 -13.72 -25.00 -16.70
N ALA A 8 -14.20 -24.87 -15.47
CA ALA A 8 -13.48 -25.28 -14.28
C ALA A 8 -14.16 -26.54 -13.73
N ASP A 9 -13.43 -27.64 -13.61
CA ASP A 9 -13.97 -28.86 -13.00
C ASP A 9 -14.43 -28.52 -11.57
N ASN A 10 -15.71 -28.77 -11.27
CA ASN A 10 -16.36 -28.51 -9.98
C ASN A 10 -16.70 -27.04 -9.65
N TRP A 11 -16.73 -26.13 -10.64
CA TRP A 11 -17.24 -24.76 -10.46
C TRP A 11 -18.20 -24.35 -11.58
N SER A 12 -19.28 -23.67 -11.22
CA SER A 12 -20.14 -22.95 -12.16
C SER A 12 -19.71 -21.48 -12.22
N ILE A 13 -19.34 -21.00 -13.41
CA ILE A 13 -19.00 -19.60 -13.66
C ILE A 13 -20.11 -18.96 -14.50
N ARG A 14 -20.76 -17.93 -13.97
CA ARG A 14 -21.80 -17.14 -14.64
C ARG A 14 -21.26 -15.74 -14.93
N LEU A 15 -21.10 -15.41 -16.21
CA LEU A 15 -20.76 -14.04 -16.62
C LEU A 15 -21.91 -13.09 -16.25
N LEU A 16 -21.54 -11.97 -15.62
CA LEU A 16 -22.44 -10.85 -15.40
C LEU A 16 -22.29 -9.86 -16.55
N ALA A 17 -23.38 -9.27 -17.02
CA ALA A 17 -23.32 -8.23 -18.04
C ALA A 17 -22.50 -7.04 -17.48
N PRO A 18 -21.61 -6.42 -18.28
CA PRO A 18 -20.90 -5.22 -17.83
C PRO A 18 -21.92 -4.13 -17.49
N PRO A 19 -21.69 -3.32 -16.44
CA PRO A 19 -22.63 -2.26 -16.08
C PRO A 19 -22.83 -1.32 -17.28
N PRO A 20 -24.07 -0.87 -17.56
CA PRO A 20 -24.31 0.07 -18.65
C PRO A 20 -23.48 1.35 -18.41
N LYS A 21 -22.93 1.92 -19.49
CA LYS A 21 -22.21 3.21 -19.45
C LYS A 21 -23.15 4.29 -18.90
N ARG A 22 -23.04 4.55 -17.59
CA ARG A 22 -23.59 5.64 -16.75
C ARG A 22 -24.92 6.29 -17.19
N ARG A 23 -25.92 6.23 -16.30
CA ARG A 23 -26.71 7.43 -15.94
C ARG A 23 -26.80 7.54 -14.42
N SER A 24 -26.60 8.76 -13.96
CA SER A 24 -26.63 9.25 -12.58
C SER A 24 -27.74 8.65 -11.72
N ARG A 25 -27.35 7.79 -10.79
CA ARG A 25 -28.11 7.54 -9.56
C ARG A 25 -27.12 7.19 -8.47
N ALA A 26 -27.21 7.84 -7.32
CA ALA A 26 -26.33 7.58 -6.18
C ALA A 26 -26.40 6.08 -5.83
N PRO A 27 -25.26 5.38 -5.74
CA PRO A 27 -25.26 3.94 -5.49
C PRO A 27 -25.61 3.65 -4.03
N ALA A 28 -26.31 2.53 -3.82
CA ALA A 28 -26.52 1.98 -2.49
C ALA A 28 -25.17 1.54 -1.90
N ALA A 29 -24.89 1.91 -0.66
CA ALA A 29 -23.69 1.50 0.06
C ALA A 29 -23.68 -0.03 0.21
N GLY A 30 -22.70 -0.70 -0.39
CA GLY A 30 -22.42 -2.11 -0.12
C GLY A 30 -22.02 -2.98 -1.32
N ASP A 31 -22.24 -2.55 -2.56
CA ASP A 31 -22.10 -3.43 -3.74
C ASP A 31 -21.09 -2.94 -4.79
N ASP A 32 -20.42 -1.81 -4.52
CA ASP A 32 -19.47 -1.19 -5.45
C ASP A 32 -18.08 -1.82 -5.28
N LEU A 33 -17.99 -3.02 -5.83
CA LEU A 33 -16.96 -4.01 -5.59
C LEU A 33 -15.57 -3.59 -6.08
N LEU A 34 -15.53 -2.55 -6.91
CA LEU A 34 -14.42 -1.62 -7.08
C LEU A 34 -15.09 -0.27 -7.34
N ARG A 35 -14.91 0.72 -6.46
CA ARG A 35 -15.20 2.10 -6.84
C ARG A 35 -14.43 2.38 -8.14
N ALA A 36 -15.04 3.08 -9.09
CA ALA A 36 -14.36 3.42 -10.34
C ALA A 36 -12.96 4.05 -10.10
N ASP A 37 -12.81 4.70 -8.96
CA ASP A 37 -11.59 5.35 -8.46
C ASP A 37 -10.44 4.37 -8.15
N PHE A 38 -10.70 3.07 -8.01
CA PHE A 38 -9.66 2.06 -7.79
C PHE A 38 -9.06 1.52 -9.10
N LEU A 39 -9.63 1.84 -10.26
CA LEU A 39 -9.06 1.40 -11.53
C LEU A 39 -7.79 2.21 -11.85
N PRO A 40 -6.67 1.56 -12.17
CA PRO A 40 -5.48 2.28 -12.59
C PRO A 40 -5.70 3.02 -13.92
N PRO A 41 -4.92 4.07 -14.22
CA PRO A 41 -4.94 4.71 -15.53
C PRO A 41 -4.72 3.69 -16.66
N GLY A 42 -5.61 3.69 -17.67
CA GLY A 42 -5.57 2.69 -18.75
C GLY A 42 -6.08 1.30 -18.38
N GLY A 43 -6.61 1.14 -17.15
CA GLY A 43 -7.30 -0.06 -16.68
C GLY A 43 -8.74 -0.14 -17.19
N GLU A 44 -9.13 -1.28 -17.75
CA GLU A 44 -10.50 -1.59 -18.13
C GLU A 44 -10.98 -2.89 -17.47
N ILE A 45 -12.24 -2.88 -16.99
CA ILE A 45 -12.88 -4.10 -16.51
C ILE A 45 -13.22 -4.96 -17.73
N ALA A 46 -12.48 -6.05 -17.91
CA ALA A 46 -12.64 -6.96 -19.04
C ALA A 46 -13.66 -8.07 -18.79
N MET A 47 -13.87 -8.45 -17.52
CA MET A 47 -14.81 -9.49 -17.13
C MET A 47 -15.36 -9.23 -15.73
N ILE A 48 -16.67 -9.47 -15.55
CA ILE A 48 -17.30 -9.64 -14.24
C ILE A 48 -18.02 -10.99 -14.29
N ALA A 49 -17.81 -11.83 -13.30
CA ALA A 49 -18.47 -13.12 -13.20
C ALA A 49 -18.79 -13.48 -11.75
N GLU A 50 -19.80 -14.30 -11.54
CA GLU A 50 -20.03 -15.01 -10.29
C GLU A 50 -19.57 -16.45 -10.48
N ALA A 51 -18.76 -16.94 -9.54
CA ALA A 51 -18.32 -18.32 -9.51
C ALA A 51 -18.77 -18.97 -8.21
N ALA A 52 -19.41 -20.12 -8.32
CA ALA A 52 -19.81 -20.94 -7.19
C ALA A 52 -19.33 -22.38 -7.41
N PRO A 53 -18.94 -23.10 -6.35
CA PRO A 53 -18.62 -24.51 -6.47
C PRO A 53 -19.88 -25.27 -6.87
N THR A 54 -19.78 -26.15 -7.86
CA THR A 54 -20.87 -27.08 -8.14
C THR A 54 -20.83 -28.18 -7.09
N ALA A 55 -21.99 -28.46 -6.47
CA ALA A 55 -22.11 -29.58 -5.55
C ALA A 55 -21.72 -30.85 -6.31
N ALA A 56 -20.60 -31.47 -5.94
CA ALA A 56 -20.20 -32.75 -6.50
C ALA A 56 -21.28 -33.77 -6.11
N GLU A 57 -22.05 -34.25 -7.09
CA GLU A 57 -22.92 -35.41 -6.90
C GLU A 57 -22.05 -36.59 -6.42
N GLY A 58 -22.20 -36.97 -5.14
CA GLY A 58 -22.01 -38.34 -4.70
C GLY A 58 -20.60 -38.84 -4.36
N ARG A 59 -19.53 -38.03 -4.34
CA ARG A 59 -18.21 -38.51 -3.85
C ARG A 59 -17.80 -37.87 -2.53
N ARG A 60 -17.95 -38.64 -1.45
CA ARG A 60 -17.40 -38.32 -0.12
C ARG A 60 -15.90 -38.06 -0.24
N GLY A 61 -15.47 -36.85 0.13
CA GLY A 61 -14.10 -36.62 0.59
C GLY A 61 -13.15 -35.79 -0.28
N VAL A 62 -13.58 -35.14 -1.37
CA VAL A 62 -12.69 -34.25 -2.14
C VAL A 62 -13.11 -32.81 -1.87
N GLY A 63 -12.24 -32.03 -1.22
CA GLY A 63 -12.39 -30.58 -1.11
C GLY A 63 -12.62 -29.98 -2.50
N GLY A 64 -13.37 -28.88 -2.59
CA GLY A 64 -13.72 -28.26 -3.88
C GLY A 64 -12.53 -28.20 -4.84
N GLY A 65 -12.75 -28.44 -6.13
CA GLY A 65 -11.69 -28.33 -7.13
C GLY A 65 -11.11 -26.91 -7.18
N MET A 66 -9.90 -26.72 -7.70
CA MET A 66 -9.38 -25.38 -7.97
C MET A 66 -10.21 -24.71 -9.07
N LEU A 67 -10.57 -23.45 -8.89
CA LEU A 67 -11.15 -22.63 -9.93
C LEU A 67 -10.02 -22.18 -10.86
N ASP A 68 -10.03 -22.65 -12.11
CA ASP A 68 -8.98 -22.42 -13.10
C ASP A 68 -9.60 -21.87 -14.40
N PHE A 69 -9.16 -20.71 -14.84
CA PHE A 69 -9.64 -20.09 -16.07
C PHE A 69 -8.59 -19.21 -16.73
N THR A 70 -8.72 -19.01 -18.04
CA THR A 70 -7.83 -18.15 -18.83
C THR A 70 -8.56 -16.96 -19.42
N VAL A 71 -7.86 -15.84 -19.57
CA VAL A 71 -8.37 -14.61 -20.19
C VAL A 71 -7.43 -14.21 -21.32
N PRO A 72 -7.93 -13.94 -22.54
CA PRO A 72 -7.09 -13.51 -23.65
C PRO A 72 -6.56 -12.08 -23.43
N LEU A 73 -5.29 -11.82 -23.72
CA LEU A 73 -4.64 -10.51 -23.69
C LEU A 73 -4.34 -10.02 -25.11
N LYS A 74 -4.41 -8.70 -25.33
CA LYS A 74 -3.81 -8.07 -26.51
C LYS A 74 -2.31 -7.87 -26.30
N PRO A 75 -1.52 -7.62 -27.36
CA PRO A 75 -0.13 -7.18 -27.20
C PRO A 75 -0.06 -5.97 -26.26
N ALA A 76 0.91 -5.97 -25.33
CA ALA A 76 1.08 -4.92 -24.33
C ALA A 76 -0.14 -4.75 -23.38
N GLU A 77 -0.94 -5.80 -23.17
CA GLU A 77 -1.93 -5.85 -22.08
C GLU A 77 -1.47 -6.79 -20.98
N SER A 78 -1.61 -6.35 -19.74
CA SER A 78 -1.46 -7.18 -18.54
C SER A 78 -2.82 -7.32 -17.85
N ALA A 79 -3.03 -8.39 -17.07
CA ALA A 79 -4.29 -8.60 -16.35
C ALA A 79 -4.09 -8.92 -14.87
N VAL A 80 -5.01 -8.43 -14.05
CA VAL A 80 -5.12 -8.73 -12.62
C VAL A 80 -6.52 -9.24 -12.33
N LEU A 81 -6.61 -10.29 -11.51
CA LEU A 81 -7.88 -10.81 -11.03
C LEU A 81 -8.16 -10.27 -9.64
N VAL A 82 -9.33 -9.65 -9.47
CA VAL A 82 -9.90 -9.22 -8.20
C VAL A 82 -11.02 -10.18 -7.83
N VAL A 83 -11.00 -10.69 -6.60
CA VAL A 83 -11.99 -11.65 -6.08
C VAL A 83 -12.65 -11.06 -4.85
N ARG A 84 -13.98 -10.99 -4.86
CA ARG A 84 -14.81 -10.75 -3.67
C ARG A 84 -15.32 -12.05 -3.11
N HIS A 85 -15.08 -12.24 -1.82
CA HIS A 85 -15.66 -13.32 -1.03
C HIS A 85 -17.06 -12.90 -0.57
N THR A 86 -18.11 -13.50 -1.12
CA THR A 86 -19.48 -12.96 -0.97
C THR A 86 -19.99 -12.97 0.47
N GLY A 87 -19.64 -13.95 1.30
CA GLY A 87 -20.17 -13.98 2.67
C GLY A 87 -19.32 -13.31 3.74
N SER A 88 -18.03 -13.03 3.50
CA SER A 88 -17.22 -12.18 4.40
C SER A 88 -17.10 -10.74 3.92
N GLY A 89 -17.38 -10.49 2.64
CA GLY A 89 -17.14 -9.20 1.99
C GLY A 89 -15.67 -8.93 1.68
N ALA A 90 -14.76 -9.88 1.90
CA ALA A 90 -13.34 -9.65 1.69
C ALA A 90 -12.97 -9.47 0.20
N ILE A 91 -11.99 -8.63 -0.08
CA ILE A 91 -11.41 -8.45 -1.42
C ILE A 91 -9.99 -9.03 -1.44
N THR A 92 -9.65 -9.79 -2.49
CA THR A 92 -8.29 -10.30 -2.72
C THR A 92 -7.86 -10.09 -4.17
N PHE A 93 -6.56 -9.93 -4.39
CA PHE A 93 -5.97 -9.67 -5.71
C PHE A 93 -5.06 -10.84 -6.09
N HIS A 94 -5.02 -11.18 -7.37
CA HIS A 94 -4.27 -12.34 -7.87
C HIS A 94 -3.61 -12.00 -9.20
N SER A 95 -2.31 -12.27 -9.28
CA SER A 95 -1.54 -12.22 -10.52
C SER A 95 -1.77 -13.48 -11.36
N PRO A 96 -1.62 -13.40 -12.69
CA PRO A 96 -1.72 -14.59 -13.53
C PRO A 96 -0.54 -15.53 -13.27
N VAL A 97 -0.81 -16.84 -13.30
CA VAL A 97 0.23 -17.88 -13.20
C VAL A 97 0.91 -18.06 -14.56
N ALA A 98 2.23 -18.23 -14.56
CA ALA A 98 3.00 -18.48 -15.79
C ALA A 98 2.49 -19.76 -16.49
N TYR A 99 1.97 -19.61 -17.71
CA TYR A 99 1.45 -20.72 -18.52
C TYR A 99 2.30 -20.89 -19.78
N GLN A 100 3.20 -21.90 -19.77
CA GLN A 100 3.81 -22.38 -21.01
C GLN A 100 2.91 -23.46 -21.61
N ARG A 101 2.33 -23.18 -22.78
CA ARG A 101 1.58 -24.16 -23.55
C ARG A 101 2.54 -25.28 -23.98
N ARG A 102 2.42 -26.46 -23.38
CA ARG A 102 3.20 -27.65 -23.77
C ARG A 102 2.65 -28.18 -25.09
N GLY A 103 3.20 -27.71 -26.21
CA GLY A 103 2.82 -28.16 -27.55
C GLY A 103 3.47 -27.32 -28.65
N SER A 104 4.14 -28.00 -29.58
CA SER A 104 4.92 -27.45 -30.69
C SER A 104 4.19 -26.35 -31.48
N ALA A 105 4.69 -25.12 -31.43
CA ALA A 105 4.34 -24.09 -32.39
C ALA A 105 5.58 -23.31 -32.82
N SER A 106 5.71 -23.12 -34.13
CA SER A 106 6.81 -22.44 -34.82
C SER A 106 7.06 -21.03 -34.24
N PRO A 107 8.33 -20.54 -34.24
CA PRO A 107 8.69 -19.22 -33.66
C PRO A 107 7.87 -18.04 -34.19
N ARG A 108 7.24 -18.17 -35.37
CA ARG A 108 6.40 -17.15 -36.00
C ARG A 108 5.00 -16.98 -35.39
N SER A 109 4.50 -17.91 -34.55
CA SER A 109 3.17 -17.76 -33.92
C SER A 109 3.21 -17.26 -32.47
N ARG A 110 4.40 -16.90 -31.94
CA ARG A 110 4.57 -16.40 -30.57
C ARG A 110 3.98 -15.01 -30.33
N ALA A 111 3.65 -14.25 -31.38
CA ALA A 111 3.21 -12.87 -31.26
C ALA A 111 1.68 -12.68 -31.12
N ALA A 112 0.88 -13.75 -31.15
CA ALA A 112 -0.54 -13.62 -31.52
C ALA A 112 -1.58 -13.92 -30.44
N ASN A 113 -1.26 -14.48 -29.27
CA ASN A 113 -2.23 -14.65 -28.17
C ASN A 113 -1.50 -14.89 -26.85
N ASP A 114 -1.15 -13.82 -26.15
CA ASP A 114 -0.81 -13.94 -24.73
C ASP A 114 -2.13 -14.20 -23.97
N GLU A 115 -2.16 -15.21 -23.10
CA GLU A 115 -3.31 -15.53 -22.25
C GLU A 115 -2.89 -15.45 -20.80
N ALA A 116 -3.70 -14.79 -19.97
CA ALA A 116 -3.53 -14.73 -18.52
C ALA A 116 -4.29 -15.90 -17.90
N ARG A 117 -3.61 -16.84 -17.24
CA ARG A 117 -4.24 -17.93 -16.51
C ARG A 117 -4.35 -17.58 -15.03
N PHE A 118 -5.52 -17.78 -14.43
CA PHE A 118 -5.73 -17.60 -13.00
C PHE A 118 -6.17 -18.92 -12.37
N VAL A 119 -5.59 -19.25 -11.23
CA VAL A 119 -5.91 -20.45 -10.45
C VAL A 119 -6.20 -20.03 -9.02
N LEU A 120 -7.40 -20.37 -8.54
CA LEU A 120 -7.87 -20.07 -7.19
C LEU A 120 -8.17 -21.37 -6.44
N ALA A 121 -7.51 -21.58 -5.31
CA ALA A 121 -7.84 -22.67 -4.41
C ALA A 121 -9.11 -22.33 -3.60
N PRO A 122 -10.05 -23.28 -3.39
CA PRO A 122 -11.16 -23.06 -2.47
C PRO A 122 -10.63 -22.92 -1.04
N ARG A 123 -10.99 -21.81 -0.39
CA ARG A 123 -10.66 -21.58 1.01
C ARG A 123 -11.67 -22.33 1.89
N SER A 124 -11.18 -23.25 2.71
CA SER A 124 -11.97 -23.91 3.76
C SER A 124 -11.53 -23.37 5.12
N HIS A 125 -12.43 -22.69 5.84
CA HIS A 125 -12.16 -22.27 7.22
C HIS A 125 -12.40 -23.44 8.17
N ALA A 126 -11.34 -23.89 8.85
CA ALA A 126 -11.41 -25.00 9.81
C ALA A 126 -12.20 -24.66 11.09
N THR A 127 -12.43 -23.37 11.37
CA THR A 127 -13.08 -22.88 12.60
C THR A 127 -14.56 -22.52 12.44
N ALA A 128 -15.08 -22.46 11.22
CA ALA A 128 -16.52 -22.36 11.01
C ALA A 128 -17.15 -23.76 11.17
N ARG A 129 -18.12 -23.89 12.08
CA ARG A 129 -18.90 -25.13 12.26
C ARG A 129 -19.19 -25.77 10.91
N ARG A 130 -18.78 -27.04 10.76
CA ARG A 130 -19.06 -27.95 9.63
C ARG A 130 -20.44 -27.63 9.03
N GLY A 131 -20.47 -26.89 7.91
CA GLY A 131 -21.75 -26.51 7.31
C GLY A 131 -21.73 -25.49 6.16
N LEU A 132 -20.67 -24.72 5.95
CA LEU A 132 -20.60 -23.73 4.85
C LEU A 132 -19.57 -24.17 3.81
N ILE A 133 -20.03 -24.99 2.87
CA ILE A 133 -19.31 -25.26 1.61
C ILE A 133 -19.02 -23.91 0.96
N SER A 134 -17.74 -23.57 0.81
CA SER A 134 -17.14 -22.49 0.00
C SER A 134 -18.14 -21.57 -0.68
N GLN A 135 -18.31 -20.37 -0.12
CA GLN A 135 -19.25 -19.36 -0.59
C GLN A 135 -18.93 -18.92 -2.02
N ALA A 136 -19.97 -18.60 -2.79
CA ALA A 136 -19.83 -17.99 -4.11
C ALA A 136 -18.89 -16.79 -4.04
N VAL A 137 -18.09 -16.59 -5.08
CA VAL A 137 -17.19 -15.45 -5.22
C VAL A 137 -17.58 -14.64 -6.44
N LYS A 138 -17.40 -13.32 -6.36
CA LYS A 138 -17.51 -12.44 -7.53
C LYS A 138 -16.11 -12.15 -8.05
N LEU A 139 -15.88 -12.50 -9.30
CA LEU A 139 -14.61 -12.36 -10.03
C LEU A 139 -14.68 -11.11 -10.90
N ILE A 140 -13.63 -10.29 -10.84
CA ILE A 140 -13.46 -9.14 -11.71
C ILE A 140 -12.07 -9.21 -12.32
N VAL A 141 -11.98 -9.22 -13.65
CA VAL A 141 -10.70 -9.15 -14.34
C VAL A 141 -10.49 -7.74 -14.84
N ILE A 142 -9.42 -7.12 -14.37
CA ILE A 142 -8.96 -5.81 -14.84
C ILE A 142 -7.83 -6.06 -15.84
N LYS A 143 -7.95 -5.50 -17.04
CA LYS A 143 -6.84 -5.44 -18.00
C LYS A 143 -6.26 -4.04 -17.99
N VAL A 144 -4.94 -3.95 -18.02
CA VAL A 144 -4.21 -2.69 -18.08
C VAL A 144 -3.43 -2.65 -19.37
N ARG A 145 -3.58 -1.56 -20.15
CA ARG A 145 -2.77 -1.33 -21.35
C ARG A 145 -1.45 -0.69 -20.97
N ASP A 146 -0.36 -1.32 -21.37
CA ASP A 146 0.98 -0.81 -21.24
C ASP A 146 1.24 0.28 -22.30
N ALA A 147 1.25 1.54 -21.87
CA ALA A 147 1.70 2.65 -22.70
C ALA A 147 3.24 2.81 -22.68
N VAL A 148 3.98 1.97 -21.95
CA VAL A 148 5.40 2.21 -21.56
C VAL A 148 6.26 0.95 -21.75
N LEU A 149 6.12 0.25 -22.88
CA LEU A 149 6.87 -1.00 -23.13
C LEU A 149 8.17 -0.83 -23.94
N ASP A 150 8.63 0.39 -24.21
CA ASP A 150 9.82 0.59 -25.06
C ASP A 150 11.17 0.70 -24.34
N LYS A 151 11.25 0.60 -22.99
CA LYS A 151 12.56 0.62 -22.30
C LYS A 151 12.62 -0.31 -21.09
N LEU A 152 13.02 -1.56 -21.34
CA LEU A 152 13.40 -2.54 -20.33
C LEU A 152 14.85 -2.27 -19.84
N ALA A 153 14.96 -1.67 -18.67
CA ALA A 153 16.11 -1.76 -17.77
C ALA A 153 15.57 -1.67 -16.34
N GLU A 154 16.22 -2.26 -15.33
CA GLU A 154 15.82 -2.13 -13.92
C GLU A 154 15.68 -0.65 -13.48
N HIS A 155 16.48 0.24 -14.10
CA HIS A 155 16.38 1.70 -13.95
C HIS A 155 15.03 2.27 -14.42
N ALA A 156 14.35 1.61 -15.36
CA ALA A 156 13.06 2.06 -15.88
C ALA A 156 11.94 1.87 -14.86
N VAL A 157 12.00 0.88 -13.97
CA VAL A 157 10.98 0.69 -12.92
C VAL A 157 11.14 1.73 -11.82
N LEU A 158 12.38 1.98 -11.40
CA LEU A 158 12.68 3.06 -10.45
C LEU A 158 12.24 4.42 -11.01
N LEU A 159 12.53 4.68 -12.29
CA LEU A 159 12.12 5.90 -12.96
C LEU A 159 10.58 5.96 -13.11
N ALA A 160 9.94 4.87 -13.49
CA ALA A 160 8.48 4.81 -13.62
C ALA A 160 7.78 5.00 -12.27
N GLY A 161 8.31 4.43 -11.20
CA GLY A 161 7.81 4.63 -9.83
C GLY A 161 7.92 6.08 -9.39
N ARG A 162 9.08 6.73 -9.64
CA ARG A 162 9.28 8.17 -9.37
C ARG A 162 8.32 9.03 -10.19
N VAL A 163 8.25 8.82 -11.50
CA VAL A 163 7.35 9.58 -12.39
C VAL A 163 5.89 9.41 -11.97
N ALA A 164 5.46 8.20 -11.60
CA ALA A 164 4.10 7.96 -11.13
C ALA A 164 3.82 8.70 -9.82
N GLU A 165 4.74 8.65 -8.85
CA GLU A 165 4.60 9.38 -7.58
C GLU A 165 4.66 10.91 -7.81
N ASP A 166 5.53 11.40 -8.69
CA ASP A 166 5.62 12.83 -9.05
C ASP A 166 4.30 13.31 -9.67
N LEU A 167 3.77 12.60 -10.66
CA LEU A 167 2.49 12.93 -11.30
C LEU A 167 1.34 12.95 -10.29
N TRP A 168 1.35 12.00 -9.35
CA TRP A 168 0.39 11.94 -8.26
C TRP A 168 0.47 13.18 -7.35
N TRP A 169 1.67 13.59 -6.96
CA TRP A 169 1.88 14.80 -6.15
C TRP A 169 1.44 16.06 -6.88
N GLN A 170 1.80 16.18 -8.17
CA GLN A 170 1.42 17.32 -9.01
C GLN A 170 -0.09 17.48 -9.15
N GLN A 171 -0.83 16.37 -9.36
CA GLN A 171 -2.29 16.41 -9.46
C GLN A 171 -2.96 16.91 -8.17
N ARG A 172 -2.30 16.73 -7.02
CA ARG A 172 -2.78 17.17 -5.70
C ARG A 172 -2.23 18.52 -5.27
N GLY A 173 -1.40 19.17 -6.09
CA GLY A 173 -0.71 20.40 -5.72
C GLY A 173 0.25 20.22 -4.54
N LEU A 174 0.76 19.01 -4.33
CA LEU A 174 1.74 18.71 -3.29
C LEU A 174 3.15 19.05 -3.76
N ALA A 175 4.00 19.42 -2.80
CA ALA A 175 5.41 19.67 -3.01
C ALA A 175 6.23 19.00 -1.91
N GLU A 176 7.39 18.47 -2.27
CA GLU A 176 8.37 17.93 -1.34
C GLU A 176 9.11 19.03 -0.58
N GLY A 177 9.70 18.66 0.54
CA GLY A 177 10.56 19.51 1.34
C GLY A 177 9.99 19.82 2.72
N LEU A 178 10.61 20.79 3.37
CA LEU A 178 10.27 21.21 4.71
C LEU A 178 9.23 22.33 4.69
N PHE A 179 8.17 22.15 5.46
CA PHE A 179 7.07 23.10 5.58
C PHE A 179 6.86 23.47 7.04
N ARG A 180 6.48 24.72 7.30
CA ARG A 180 5.96 25.14 8.60
C ARG A 180 4.49 24.74 8.70
N VAL A 181 4.14 24.15 9.83
CA VAL A 181 2.77 23.75 10.16
C VAL A 181 2.06 24.93 10.78
N ARG A 182 0.88 25.26 10.26
CA ARG A 182 -0.04 26.21 10.89
C ARG A 182 -1.38 25.53 11.13
N VAL A 183 -2.06 25.99 12.16
CA VAL A 183 -3.39 25.50 12.52
C VAL A 183 -4.31 26.71 12.65
N SER A 184 -5.42 26.67 11.92
CA SER A 184 -6.45 27.71 11.99
C SER A 184 -7.24 27.65 13.29
N ALA A 185 -8.04 28.67 13.58
CA ALA A 185 -8.96 28.65 14.73
C ALA A 185 -10.00 27.52 14.66
N SER A 186 -10.30 26.99 13.47
CA SER A 186 -11.19 25.84 13.28
C SER A 186 -10.48 24.48 13.41
N GLY A 187 -9.18 24.46 13.70
CA GLY A 187 -8.39 23.23 13.83
C GLY A 187 -7.90 22.66 12.49
N GLU A 188 -8.00 23.42 11.40
CA GLU A 188 -7.50 22.99 10.10
C GLU A 188 -5.97 23.15 10.04
N LEU A 189 -5.27 22.06 9.72
CA LEU A 189 -3.82 22.05 9.56
C LEU A 189 -3.43 22.41 8.11
N SER A 190 -2.59 23.44 7.95
CA SER A 190 -2.02 23.85 6.67
C SER A 190 -0.50 23.85 6.68
N LEU A 191 0.09 23.68 5.50
CA LEU A 191 1.54 23.71 5.28
C LEU A 191 1.93 24.98 4.53
N HIS A 192 2.99 25.63 4.99
CA HIS A 192 3.57 26.80 4.35
C HIS A 192 5.05 26.54 4.07
N PRO A 193 5.57 26.82 2.86
CA PRO A 193 6.98 26.70 2.56
C PRO A 193 7.81 27.42 3.62
N ALA A 194 8.81 26.73 4.17
CA ALA A 194 9.65 27.30 5.21
C ALA A 194 11.08 26.83 5.05
N LYS A 195 12.01 27.70 5.46
CA LYS A 195 13.38 27.31 5.75
C LYS A 195 13.54 27.35 7.26
N ILE A 196 14.38 26.47 7.79
CA ILE A 196 14.85 26.65 9.16
C ILE A 196 15.80 27.84 9.12
N GLU A 197 15.44 28.89 9.84
CA GLU A 197 16.33 30.00 10.11
C GLU A 197 17.32 29.58 11.19
N ASP A 198 18.48 30.24 11.25
CA ASP A 198 19.45 30.03 12.32
C ASP A 198 18.77 30.25 13.67
N ALA A 199 18.40 29.14 14.31
CA ALA A 199 17.65 29.16 15.53
C ALA A 199 18.58 29.68 16.64
N ALA A 200 18.06 30.50 17.55
CA ALA A 200 18.84 30.90 18.73
C ALA A 200 19.39 29.64 19.41
N ALA A 201 20.68 29.68 19.79
CA ALA A 201 21.36 28.51 20.35
C ALA A 201 20.53 27.88 21.48
N GLY A 202 20.21 26.59 21.34
CA GLY A 202 19.41 25.83 22.31
C GLY A 202 17.89 25.83 22.09
N SER A 203 17.37 26.53 21.07
CA SER A 203 15.96 26.40 20.70
C SER A 203 15.69 25.09 19.94
N ARG A 204 14.61 24.40 20.35
CA ARG A 204 14.17 23.13 19.74
C ARG A 204 12.96 23.33 18.84
N SER A 205 12.90 22.53 17.79
CA SER A 205 11.80 22.48 16.81
C SER A 205 11.05 21.17 16.91
N LEU A 206 9.76 21.15 16.58
CA LEU A 206 8.99 19.92 16.37
C LEU A 206 9.09 19.55 14.88
N LEU A 207 9.36 18.30 14.57
CA LEU A 207 9.31 17.77 13.21
C LEU A 207 8.28 16.63 13.11
N LEU A 208 7.39 16.73 12.12
CA LEU A 208 6.40 15.71 11.79
C LEU A 208 6.84 14.92 10.56
N LEU A 209 6.91 13.59 10.68
CA LEU A 209 7.32 12.68 9.61
C LEU A 209 6.19 11.70 9.26
N HIS A 210 5.60 11.86 8.07
CA HIS A 210 4.51 11.00 7.61
C HIS A 210 4.99 9.64 7.09
N GLY A 211 4.03 8.73 6.90
CA GLY A 211 4.27 7.37 6.44
C GLY A 211 3.99 7.16 4.96
N THR A 212 3.94 5.89 4.56
CA THR A 212 3.77 5.46 3.17
C THR A 212 2.46 5.92 2.55
N PHE A 213 2.48 6.32 1.27
CA PHE A 213 1.30 6.77 0.50
C PHE A 213 0.56 7.95 1.14
N SER A 214 1.29 8.78 1.87
CA SER A 214 0.73 9.88 2.64
C SER A 214 1.45 11.19 2.35
N ASP A 215 0.95 12.25 2.96
CA ASP A 215 1.54 13.57 3.06
C ASP A 215 1.30 14.08 4.50
N ALA A 216 1.99 15.13 4.91
CA ALA A 216 1.92 15.59 6.29
C ALA A 216 0.54 16.11 6.71
N VAL A 217 -0.24 16.73 5.82
CA VAL A 217 -1.60 17.17 6.18
C VAL A 217 -2.48 15.96 6.43
N SER A 218 -2.47 14.99 5.51
CA SER A 218 -3.23 13.76 5.64
C SER A 218 -2.86 13.00 6.92
N ALA A 219 -1.57 12.89 7.24
CA ALA A 219 -1.10 12.13 8.40
C ALA A 219 -1.41 12.80 9.76
N PHE A 220 -1.48 14.14 9.81
CA PHE A 220 -1.47 14.88 11.09
C PHE A 220 -2.65 15.83 11.29
N SER A 221 -3.58 15.95 10.32
CA SER A 221 -4.75 16.86 10.38
C SER A 221 -5.71 16.56 11.54
N SER A 222 -5.67 15.37 12.13
CA SER A 222 -6.47 15.04 13.31
C SER A 222 -5.85 15.49 14.64
N LEU A 223 -4.54 15.79 14.68
CA LEU A 223 -3.86 16.20 15.92
C LEU A 223 -4.43 17.50 16.52
N PRO A 224 -4.74 18.54 15.71
CA PRO A 224 -5.39 19.75 16.23
C PRO A 224 -6.78 19.52 16.80
N LEU A 225 -7.49 18.50 16.31
CA LEU A 225 -8.85 18.16 16.69
C LEU A 225 -8.90 17.22 17.91
N ALA A 226 -7.74 16.72 18.35
CA ALA A 226 -7.65 15.81 19.47
C ALA A 226 -8.18 16.48 20.77
N PRO A 227 -9.02 15.78 21.55
CA PRO A 227 -9.50 16.31 22.82
C PRO A 227 -8.32 16.55 23.79
N GLY A 228 -8.49 17.53 24.68
CA GLY A 228 -7.49 17.83 25.72
C GLY A 228 -6.41 18.85 25.31
N GLY A 229 -6.56 19.54 24.17
CA GLY A 229 -5.69 20.67 23.82
C GLY A 229 -4.26 20.27 23.44
N PHE A 230 -4.09 19.09 22.82
CA PHE A 230 -2.79 18.56 22.45
C PHE A 230 -1.97 19.51 21.57
N PHE A 231 -2.55 19.99 20.46
CA PHE A 231 -1.83 20.90 19.56
C PHE A 231 -1.54 22.27 20.19
N PRO A 232 -2.46 22.92 20.93
CA PRO A 232 -2.14 24.08 21.76
C PRO A 232 -0.96 23.85 22.73
N ALA A 233 -0.87 22.66 23.34
CA ALA A 233 0.24 22.30 24.21
C ALA A 233 1.57 22.13 23.44
N LEU A 234 1.54 21.69 22.17
CA LEU A 234 2.72 21.72 21.30
C LEU A 234 3.11 23.18 20.97
N GLN A 235 2.15 24.02 20.61
CA GLN A 235 2.41 25.43 20.29
C GLN A 235 3.00 26.21 21.48
N SER A 236 2.61 25.92 22.73
CA SER A 236 3.20 26.56 23.90
C SER A 236 4.68 26.22 24.11
N VAL A 237 5.15 25.08 23.59
CA VAL A 237 6.54 24.62 23.70
C VAL A 237 7.38 25.07 22.50
N TYR A 238 6.87 24.89 21.29
CA TYR A 238 7.63 25.11 20.06
C TYR A 238 7.34 26.45 19.39
N GLY A 239 6.25 27.13 19.75
CA GLY A 239 5.76 28.31 19.04
C GLY A 239 5.55 28.00 17.55
N GLU A 240 6.11 28.86 16.70
CA GLU A 240 6.08 28.69 15.23
C GLU A 240 7.08 27.65 14.69
N ARG A 241 7.89 27.01 15.55
CA ARG A 241 8.91 26.02 15.16
C ARG A 241 8.35 24.61 15.05
N ILE A 242 7.16 24.47 14.48
CA ILE A 242 6.54 23.18 14.17
C ILE A 242 6.64 22.99 12.66
N PHE A 243 7.38 21.97 12.26
CA PHE A 243 7.66 21.66 10.87
C PHE A 243 7.13 20.29 10.50
N ALA A 244 6.84 20.10 9.23
CA ALA A 244 6.58 18.80 8.64
C ALA A 244 7.43 18.61 7.39
N PHE A 245 7.90 17.39 7.17
CA PHE A 245 8.70 17.06 5.99
C PHE A 245 7.88 16.18 5.04
N ASN A 246 7.48 16.78 3.92
CA ASN A 246 6.82 16.07 2.84
C ASN A 246 7.88 15.43 1.94
N HIS A 247 7.77 14.12 1.75
CA HIS A 247 8.70 13.36 0.92
C HIS A 247 8.03 12.18 0.21
N HIS A 248 8.58 11.78 -0.91
CA HIS A 248 8.19 10.56 -1.59
C HIS A 248 8.47 9.34 -0.72
N THR A 249 7.47 8.46 -0.60
CA THR A 249 7.50 7.31 0.32
C THR A 249 7.45 5.98 -0.41
N VAL A 250 7.06 5.98 -1.68
CA VAL A 250 6.95 4.77 -2.50
C VAL A 250 8.22 4.58 -3.34
N SER A 251 8.66 5.66 -3.99
CA SER A 251 9.76 5.65 -4.97
C SER A 251 11.13 6.01 -4.40
N ARG A 252 11.20 6.46 -3.14
CA ARG A 252 12.45 6.77 -2.42
C ARG A 252 12.50 5.99 -1.12
N SER A 253 13.68 5.49 -0.76
CA SER A 253 13.93 4.81 0.52
C SER A 253 13.93 5.79 1.71
N PRO A 254 13.71 5.31 2.96
CA PRO A 254 13.81 6.15 4.15
C PRO A 254 15.20 6.78 4.32
N LEU A 255 16.25 6.11 3.84
CA LEU A 255 17.61 6.63 3.84
C LEU A 255 17.77 7.80 2.86
N GLU A 256 17.19 7.71 1.66
CA GLU A 256 17.15 8.85 0.73
C GLU A 256 16.35 10.02 1.32
N ASN A 257 15.19 9.75 1.93
CA ASN A 257 14.41 10.83 2.56
C ASN A 257 15.14 11.49 3.73
N ALA A 258 15.92 10.72 4.50
CA ALA A 258 16.77 11.26 5.55
C ALA A 258 17.86 12.18 4.97
N ARG A 259 18.49 11.80 3.85
CA ARG A 259 19.44 12.68 3.13
C ARG A 259 18.77 13.95 2.61
N ASP A 260 17.63 13.81 1.93
CA ASP A 260 16.87 14.95 1.40
C ASP A 260 16.51 15.96 2.50
N LEU A 261 16.14 15.46 3.69
CA LEU A 261 15.89 16.31 4.85
C LEU A 261 17.18 17.03 5.30
N LEU A 262 18.29 16.31 5.51
CA LEU A 262 19.56 16.89 5.93
C LEU A 262 20.10 17.94 4.96
N ASP A 263 19.93 17.70 3.65
CA ASP A 263 20.34 18.61 2.59
C ASP A 263 19.49 19.90 2.57
N SER A 264 18.24 19.83 3.09
CA SER A 264 17.38 21.00 3.26
C SER A 264 17.70 21.84 4.50
N LEU A 265 18.48 21.30 5.45
CA LEU A 265 18.86 22.01 6.67
C LEU A 265 20.06 22.94 6.44
N PRO A 266 20.06 24.15 7.05
CA PRO A 266 21.26 24.99 7.08
C PRO A 266 22.44 24.27 7.74
N GLU A 267 23.65 24.77 7.49
CA GLU A 267 24.84 24.29 8.22
C GLU A 267 24.69 24.48 9.72
N GLY A 268 25.37 23.62 10.49
CA GLY A 268 25.27 23.59 11.94
C GLY A 268 24.23 22.60 12.46
N GLN A 269 24.29 22.35 13.77
CA GLN A 269 23.45 21.35 14.43
C GLN A 269 22.09 21.93 14.82
N HIS A 270 21.01 21.26 14.40
CA HIS A 270 19.62 21.62 14.68
C HIS A 270 18.98 20.59 15.62
N LEU A 271 18.37 21.06 16.72
CA LEU A 271 17.70 20.20 17.70
C LEU A 271 16.22 20.03 17.38
N PHE A 272 15.80 18.77 17.17
CA PHE A 272 14.41 18.40 16.89
C PHE A 272 13.84 17.48 17.96
N ASP A 273 12.62 17.74 18.39
CA ASP A 273 11.71 16.70 18.85
C ASP A 273 10.90 16.21 17.64
N VAL A 274 10.59 14.91 17.55
CA VAL A 274 10.01 14.31 16.34
C VAL A 274 8.79 13.48 16.69
N ILE A 275 7.70 13.67 15.94
CA ILE A 275 6.57 12.74 15.88
C ILE A 275 6.57 12.12 14.49
N SER A 276 6.67 10.80 14.45
CA SER A 276 6.69 10.04 13.21
C SER A 276 5.55 9.04 13.17
N HIS A 277 5.01 8.80 11.98
CA HIS A 277 3.94 7.84 11.75
C HIS A 277 4.34 6.80 10.73
N SER A 278 4.10 5.52 11.03
CA SER A 278 4.37 4.39 10.15
C SER A 278 5.81 4.42 9.62
N ARG A 279 6.01 4.31 8.30
CA ARG A 279 7.33 4.38 7.63
C ARG A 279 8.15 5.61 8.00
N GLY A 280 7.52 6.73 8.37
CA GLY A 280 8.23 7.93 8.84
C GLY A 280 9.13 7.66 10.05
N GLY A 281 8.82 6.64 10.86
CA GLY A 281 9.68 6.20 11.95
C GLY A 281 11.00 5.60 11.46
N LEU A 282 11.03 4.95 10.29
CA LEU A 282 12.28 4.50 9.68
C LEU A 282 13.12 5.67 9.15
N VAL A 283 12.49 6.74 8.66
CA VAL A 283 13.22 7.97 8.28
C VAL A 283 13.91 8.55 9.51
N LEU A 284 13.20 8.64 10.64
CA LEU A 284 13.76 9.11 11.91
C LEU A 284 14.93 8.24 12.38
N ARG A 285 14.78 6.93 12.32
CA ARG A 285 15.84 6.00 12.72
C ARG A 285 17.05 6.09 11.78
N CYS A 286 16.84 6.24 10.46
CA CYS A 286 17.94 6.52 9.53
C CYS A 286 18.73 7.77 9.94
N LEU A 287 18.06 8.88 10.26
CA LEU A 287 18.71 10.13 10.70
C LEU A 287 19.58 9.94 11.95
N CYS A 288 19.13 9.12 12.90
CA CYS A 288 19.76 8.99 14.20
C CYS A 288 20.80 7.86 14.27
N GLU A 289 20.57 6.78 13.53
CA GLU A 289 21.30 5.53 13.69
C GLU A 289 22.23 5.21 12.51
N LEU A 290 21.97 5.79 11.33
CA LEU A 290 22.77 5.56 10.12
C LEU A 290 23.64 6.78 9.75
N GLY A 291 24.07 7.56 10.74
CA GLY A 291 24.93 8.74 10.53
C GLY A 291 26.17 8.47 9.69
N ASP A 292 26.86 7.33 9.93
CA ASP A 292 28.03 6.92 9.14
C ASP A 292 27.70 6.71 7.65
N THR A 293 26.48 6.25 7.34
CA THR A 293 26.00 6.04 5.96
C THR A 293 25.47 7.34 5.31
N LEU A 294 25.01 8.28 6.14
CA LEU A 294 24.55 9.61 5.73
C LEU A 294 25.73 10.56 5.50
N GLY A 295 26.89 10.31 6.11
CA GLY A 295 28.12 11.07 5.91
C GLY A 295 28.09 12.44 6.57
N ALA A 296 28.81 13.40 5.99
CA ALA A 296 29.01 14.73 6.58
C ALA A 296 27.69 15.43 6.98
N PRO A 297 26.60 15.44 6.18
CA PRO A 297 25.36 16.13 6.55
C PRO A 297 24.70 15.61 7.84
N ALA A 298 25.00 14.40 8.30
CA ALA A 298 24.38 13.79 9.48
C ALA A 298 24.51 14.66 10.75
N HIS A 299 25.60 15.42 10.89
CA HIS A 299 25.82 16.28 12.06
C HIS A 299 24.79 17.42 12.19
N ARG A 300 24.08 17.76 11.11
CA ARG A 300 23.08 18.84 11.09
C ARG A 300 21.82 18.49 11.87
N PHE A 301 21.56 17.21 12.12
CA PHE A 301 20.38 16.77 12.84
C PHE A 301 20.75 16.22 14.22
N ARG A 302 20.10 16.75 15.25
CA ARG A 302 20.14 16.20 16.61
C ARG A 302 18.72 15.96 17.10
N LEU A 303 18.45 14.74 17.53
CA LEU A 303 17.17 14.40 18.14
C LEU A 303 17.22 14.66 19.66
N GLY A 304 16.21 15.36 20.19
CA GLY A 304 15.90 15.43 21.61
C GLY A 304 15.02 14.25 22.03
N ARG A 305 13.77 14.26 21.57
CA ARG A 305 12.77 13.20 21.83
C ARG A 305 12.11 12.76 20.54
N GLY A 306 12.08 11.46 20.28
CA GLY A 306 11.40 10.87 19.14
C GLY A 306 10.21 10.03 19.56
N VAL A 307 9.08 10.20 18.89
CA VAL A 307 7.88 9.37 19.04
C VAL A 307 7.64 8.58 17.76
N LEU A 308 7.70 7.26 17.88
CA LEU A 308 7.51 6.29 16.80
C LEU A 308 6.08 5.74 16.88
N VAL A 309 5.15 6.30 16.11
CA VAL A 309 3.74 5.86 16.10
C VAL A 309 3.54 4.82 14.99
N ALA A 310 3.23 3.57 15.38
CA ALA A 310 3.04 2.46 14.46
C ALA A 310 4.20 2.26 13.46
N ALA A 311 5.43 2.59 13.87
CA ALA A 311 6.61 2.46 13.01
C ALA A 311 6.97 0.97 12.81
N PRO A 312 7.25 0.52 11.57
CA PRO A 312 7.68 -0.85 11.29
C PRO A 312 9.15 -1.03 11.66
N ASN A 313 9.48 -0.94 12.95
CA ASN A 313 10.86 -0.90 13.43
C ASN A 313 11.64 -2.18 13.08
N GLU A 314 10.99 -3.32 13.07
CA GLU A 314 11.57 -4.61 12.66
C GLU A 314 11.27 -4.93 11.20
N GLY A 315 10.87 -3.92 10.42
CA GLY A 315 10.26 -4.10 9.12
C GLY A 315 8.79 -4.48 9.24
N THR A 316 8.18 -4.79 8.09
CA THR A 316 6.81 -5.27 8.01
C THR A 316 6.69 -6.34 6.94
N PRO A 317 6.04 -7.48 7.24
CA PRO A 317 5.73 -8.50 6.23
C PRO A 317 4.93 -7.95 5.05
N LEU A 318 4.26 -6.80 5.23
CA LEU A 318 3.52 -6.10 4.17
C LEU A 318 4.44 -5.56 3.05
N ALA A 319 5.72 -5.38 3.34
CA ALA A 319 6.70 -4.83 2.42
C ALA A 319 7.58 -5.89 1.75
N THR A 320 7.42 -7.16 2.14
CA THR A 320 8.13 -8.28 1.52
C THR A 320 7.61 -8.49 0.09
N PRO A 321 8.47 -8.44 -0.94
CA PRO A 321 8.07 -8.52 -2.35
C PRO A 321 7.17 -9.73 -2.68
N ALA A 322 7.42 -10.87 -2.01
CA ALA A 322 6.71 -12.12 -2.23
C ALA A 322 5.24 -12.15 -1.78
N ARG A 323 4.75 -11.14 -1.03
CA ARG A 323 3.40 -11.15 -0.41
C ARG A 323 2.54 -9.95 -0.78
N TRP A 324 2.86 -9.26 -1.86
CA TRP A 324 2.25 -7.97 -2.16
C TRP A 324 0.78 -8.01 -2.54
N ASP A 325 0.35 -9.09 -3.20
CA ASP A 325 -1.05 -9.39 -3.49
C ASP A 325 -1.89 -9.41 -2.21
N GLN A 326 -1.33 -9.96 -1.13
CA GLN A 326 -1.92 -10.02 0.20
C GLN A 326 -1.91 -8.63 0.87
N THR A 327 -0.82 -7.86 0.75
CA THR A 327 -0.75 -6.48 1.25
C THR A 327 -1.80 -5.58 0.61
N LEU A 328 -1.93 -5.65 -0.72
CA LEU A 328 -2.94 -4.90 -1.46
C LEU A 328 -4.35 -5.31 -1.03
N GLY A 329 -4.56 -6.61 -0.84
CA GLY A 329 -5.79 -7.17 -0.27
C GLY A 329 -6.10 -6.58 1.10
N LEU A 330 -5.14 -6.57 2.02
CA LEU A 330 -5.32 -6.03 3.37
C LEU A 330 -5.73 -4.55 3.33
N VAL A 331 -5.00 -3.72 2.59
CA VAL A 331 -5.32 -2.29 2.51
C VAL A 331 -6.70 -2.09 1.91
N ALA A 332 -7.03 -2.70 0.78
CA ALA A 332 -8.35 -2.56 0.16
C ALA A 332 -9.50 -2.93 1.11
N ASN A 333 -9.32 -3.96 1.93
CA ASN A 333 -10.30 -4.34 2.94
C ASN A 333 -10.45 -3.32 4.06
N LEU A 334 -9.33 -2.79 4.58
CA LEU A 334 -9.35 -1.75 5.60
C LEU A 334 -10.08 -0.49 5.11
N LEU A 335 -9.92 -0.11 3.84
CA LEU A 335 -10.61 1.07 3.28
C LEU A 335 -12.10 0.93 3.20
N GLU A 336 -12.57 -0.24 2.76
CA GLU A 336 -14.00 -0.45 2.67
C GLU A 336 -14.66 -0.56 4.05
N MET A 337 -13.94 -1.11 5.03
CA MET A 337 -14.41 -1.21 6.41
C MET A 337 -14.46 0.14 7.12
N PHE A 338 -13.55 1.05 6.76
CA PHE A 338 -13.44 2.37 7.36
C PHE A 338 -13.45 3.44 6.27
N PRO A 339 -14.59 3.74 5.63
CA PRO A 339 -14.64 4.68 4.51
C PRO A 339 -14.25 6.12 4.92
N ASP A 340 -14.53 6.50 6.17
CA ASP A 340 -14.09 7.76 6.79
C ASP A 340 -12.82 7.52 7.61
N ASN A 341 -11.75 7.06 6.95
CA ASN A 341 -10.46 6.86 7.58
C ASN A 341 -9.51 8.06 7.31
N PRO A 342 -8.50 8.29 8.16
CA PRO A 342 -7.45 9.29 7.90
C PRO A 342 -6.54 8.94 6.70
N TRP A 343 -6.80 7.82 6.00
CA TRP A 343 -6.12 7.36 4.80
C TRP A 343 -6.94 7.68 3.54
N SER A 344 -7.42 8.92 3.40
CA SER A 344 -8.17 9.38 2.21
C SER A 344 -7.44 9.13 0.87
N MET A 345 -6.15 8.78 0.91
CA MET A 345 -5.27 8.44 -0.21
C MET A 345 -5.22 6.97 -0.60
N ALA A 346 -5.85 6.10 0.17
CA ALA A 346 -5.62 4.68 0.00
C ALA A 346 -6.47 4.06 -1.13
N ALA A 347 -7.50 4.75 -1.62
CA ALA A 347 -8.14 4.41 -2.90
C ALA A 347 -7.11 4.35 -4.03
N GLU A 348 -6.21 5.33 -4.03
CA GLU A 348 -5.15 5.48 -5.02
C GLU A 348 -3.97 4.55 -4.71
N PHE A 349 -3.71 4.21 -3.43
CA PHE A 349 -2.85 3.08 -3.08
C PHE A 349 -3.32 1.80 -3.76
N VAL A 350 -4.63 1.51 -3.69
CA VAL A 350 -5.19 0.32 -4.34
C VAL A 350 -5.04 0.38 -5.86
N ALA A 351 -5.30 1.54 -6.47
CA ALA A 351 -5.12 1.75 -7.90
C ALA A 351 -3.65 1.57 -8.34
N ASN A 352 -2.70 2.18 -7.64
CA ASN A 352 -1.27 2.07 -7.93
C ASN A 352 -0.73 0.66 -7.63
N GLY A 353 -1.23 0.00 -6.58
CA GLY A 353 -0.92 -1.38 -6.28
C GLY A 353 -1.46 -2.34 -7.34
N LEU A 354 -2.66 -2.08 -7.90
CA LEU A 354 -3.22 -2.81 -9.04
C LEU A 354 -2.37 -2.63 -10.30
N LEU A 355 -1.95 -1.40 -10.60
CA LEU A 355 -1.03 -1.10 -11.70
C LEU A 355 0.29 -1.86 -11.53
N TRP A 356 0.83 -1.87 -10.31
CA TRP A 356 2.07 -2.55 -10.01
C TRP A 356 1.91 -4.07 -10.06
N LEU A 357 0.83 -4.66 -9.54
CA LEU A 357 0.53 -6.10 -9.70
C LEU A 357 0.44 -6.49 -11.17
N ALA A 358 -0.21 -5.66 -11.99
CA ALA A 358 -0.23 -5.85 -13.43
C ALA A 358 1.18 -5.80 -14.04
N LYS A 359 2.08 -5.00 -13.46
CA LYS A 359 3.47 -4.78 -13.90
C LYS A 359 4.53 -5.57 -13.14
N HIS A 360 4.16 -6.45 -12.20
CA HIS A 360 5.06 -7.08 -11.23
C HIS A 360 5.97 -8.18 -11.85
N LEU A 361 6.31 -7.99 -13.12
CA LEU A 361 7.36 -8.70 -13.84
C LEU A 361 8.68 -7.89 -13.90
N THR A 362 8.81 -6.73 -13.22
CA THR A 362 9.91 -5.79 -13.52
C THR A 362 10.73 -5.17 -12.37
N GLY A 363 10.36 -5.28 -11.09
CA GLY A 363 11.27 -4.93 -9.98
C GLY A 363 10.64 -4.25 -8.75
N ASP A 364 11.44 -4.13 -7.69
CA ASP A 364 11.05 -3.62 -6.37
C ASP A 364 11.07 -2.07 -6.30
N LEU A 365 10.06 -1.49 -5.65
CA LEU A 365 9.98 -0.06 -5.36
C LEU A 365 10.76 0.25 -4.07
N PRO A 366 11.80 1.10 -4.10
CA PRO A 366 12.78 1.19 -3.02
C PRO A 366 12.20 1.78 -1.73
N GLY A 367 11.15 2.60 -1.82
CA GLY A 367 10.49 3.15 -0.63
C GLY A 367 9.71 2.11 0.15
N ILE A 368 9.16 1.12 -0.53
CA ILE A 368 8.44 0.03 0.11
C ILE A 368 9.39 -1.10 0.51
N ALA A 369 10.25 -1.55 -0.42
CA ALA A 369 11.22 -2.61 -0.16
C ALA A 369 12.16 -2.29 1.02
N ALA A 370 12.39 -1.00 1.31
CA ALA A 370 13.14 -0.57 2.48
C ALA A 370 12.49 -0.91 3.84
N MET A 371 11.19 -1.25 3.85
CA MET A 371 10.49 -1.70 5.06
C MET A 371 10.47 -3.23 5.18
N ASP A 372 11.12 -3.97 4.27
CA ASP A 372 11.25 -5.42 4.37
C ASP A 372 12.10 -5.80 5.59
N ALA A 373 11.64 -6.77 6.38
CA ALA A 373 12.31 -7.20 7.61
C ALA A 373 13.70 -7.78 7.32
N ASP A 374 13.83 -8.48 6.19
CA ASP A 374 15.09 -9.04 5.68
C ASP A 374 15.88 -8.03 4.83
N GLY A 375 15.36 -6.81 4.68
CA GLY A 375 15.93 -5.76 3.86
C GLY A 375 17.20 -5.13 4.46
N ALA A 376 18.09 -4.66 3.60
CA ALA A 376 19.39 -4.10 4.01
C ALA A 376 19.26 -2.88 4.95
N ILE A 377 18.23 -2.05 4.78
CA ILE A 377 17.98 -0.87 5.63
C ILE A 377 17.56 -1.32 7.04
N VAL A 378 16.58 -2.21 7.16
CA VAL A 378 16.15 -2.73 8.47
C VAL A 378 17.32 -3.45 9.14
N ALA A 379 18.04 -4.32 8.43
CA ALA A 379 19.22 -4.99 8.96
C ALA A 379 20.32 -4.01 9.42
N GLY A 380 20.51 -2.90 8.70
CA GLY A 380 21.40 -1.81 9.11
C GLY A 380 20.96 -1.16 10.42
N LEU A 381 19.68 -0.81 10.52
CA LEU A 381 19.05 -0.22 11.71
C LEU A 381 19.01 -1.16 12.92
N GLN A 382 19.04 -2.48 12.73
CA GLN A 382 19.14 -3.42 13.85
C GLN A 382 20.59 -3.61 14.34
N ARG A 383 21.58 -3.41 13.46
CA ARG A 383 23.01 -3.52 13.81
C ARG A 383 23.59 -2.25 14.44
N SER A 384 22.98 -1.09 14.22
CA SER A 384 23.42 0.21 14.73
C SER A 384 23.32 0.38 16.24
N GLY A 385 22.78 -0.64 16.95
CA GLY A 385 22.54 -0.66 18.38
C GLY A 385 23.59 0.08 19.19
N SER A 386 23.19 1.25 19.71
CA SER A 386 23.80 2.05 20.79
C SER A 386 24.60 3.32 20.48
N ARG A 387 24.56 3.92 19.28
CA ARG A 387 25.27 5.21 19.02
C ARG A 387 24.43 6.48 19.14
N PHE A 388 23.26 6.42 19.76
CA PHE A 388 22.32 7.54 19.82
C PHE A 388 22.11 8.04 21.26
N ASP A 389 22.29 9.36 21.47
CA ASP A 389 22.22 10.05 22.78
C ASP A 389 20.84 10.69 23.06
N GLY A 390 19.79 10.29 22.35
CA GLY A 390 18.44 10.77 22.61
C GLY A 390 17.48 9.66 23.00
N SER A 391 16.19 10.02 23.13
CA SER A 391 15.16 9.11 23.62
C SER A 391 14.10 8.82 22.57
N TYR A 392 13.77 7.54 22.40
CA TYR A 392 12.60 7.10 21.64
C TYR A 392 11.49 6.63 22.58
N SER A 393 10.26 6.98 22.22
CA SER A 393 9.05 6.33 22.72
C SER A 393 8.32 5.69 21.54
N ALA A 394 7.89 4.44 21.69
CA ALA A 394 7.07 3.76 20.69
C ALA A 394 5.60 3.74 21.14
N LEU A 395 4.70 4.13 20.24
CA LEU A 395 3.25 3.97 20.43
C LEU A 395 2.77 2.88 19.49
N THR A 396 2.33 1.78 20.07
CA THR A 396 1.78 0.63 19.36
C THR A 396 0.34 0.39 19.80
N SER A 397 -0.42 -0.32 18.97
CA SER A 397 -1.78 -0.74 19.29
C SER A 397 -1.94 -2.18 18.88
N ASN A 398 -2.66 -2.97 19.68
CA ASN A 398 -3.03 -4.32 19.34
C ASN A 398 -4.55 -4.37 19.14
N PHE A 399 -4.96 -4.61 17.90
CA PHE A 399 -6.37 -4.67 17.54
C PHE A 399 -6.83 -6.13 17.40
N HIS A 400 -7.73 -6.55 18.28
CA HIS A 400 -8.35 -7.88 18.22
C HIS A 400 -9.71 -7.78 17.53
N SER A 401 -9.77 -8.17 16.26
CA SER A 401 -11.03 -8.22 15.51
C SER A 401 -11.94 -9.35 15.99
N THR A 402 -13.26 -9.12 16.00
CA THR A 402 -14.27 -10.15 16.28
C THR A 402 -15.39 -10.14 15.23
N GLY A 403 -16.21 -11.19 15.21
CA GLY A 403 -17.41 -11.27 14.36
C GLY A 403 -17.11 -11.14 12.86
N ALA A 404 -17.89 -10.31 12.18
CA ALA A 404 -17.78 -10.12 10.73
C ALA A 404 -16.43 -9.51 10.29
N ILE A 405 -15.83 -8.66 11.13
CA ILE A 405 -14.51 -8.05 10.88
C ILE A 405 -13.44 -9.13 10.87
N LEU A 406 -13.48 -10.06 11.84
CA LEU A 406 -12.56 -11.20 11.87
C LEU A 406 -12.72 -12.08 10.64
N ALA A 407 -13.96 -12.46 10.29
CA ALA A 407 -14.23 -13.28 9.11
C ALA A 407 -13.69 -12.63 7.82
N ARG A 408 -13.84 -11.30 7.69
CA ARG A 408 -13.32 -10.53 6.57
C ARG A 408 -11.80 -10.48 6.53
N LEU A 409 -11.12 -10.27 7.66
CA LEU A 409 -9.66 -10.24 7.74
C LEU A 409 -9.04 -11.63 7.48
N LEU A 410 -9.68 -12.70 7.97
CA LEU A 410 -9.30 -14.09 7.66
C LEU A 410 -9.38 -14.37 6.16
N ASP A 411 -10.47 -13.97 5.51
CA ASP A 411 -10.62 -14.10 4.06
C ASP A 411 -9.75 -13.13 3.25
N ALA A 412 -9.34 -12.00 3.82
CA ALA A 412 -8.34 -11.14 3.22
C ALA A 412 -6.93 -11.77 3.28
N GLY A 413 -6.74 -12.81 4.11
CA GLY A 413 -5.43 -13.41 4.35
C GLY A 413 -4.56 -12.62 5.33
N ALA A 414 -5.17 -11.79 6.19
CA ALA A 414 -4.44 -11.00 7.19
C ALA A 414 -3.59 -11.88 8.12
N ASP A 415 -4.10 -13.05 8.50
CA ASP A 415 -3.34 -14.00 9.34
C ASP A 415 -2.05 -14.48 8.65
N ALA A 416 -2.03 -14.67 7.32
CA ALA A 416 -0.81 -15.06 6.62
C ALA A 416 0.26 -13.94 6.63
N LEU A 417 -0.17 -12.68 6.75
CA LEU A 417 0.71 -11.53 6.86
C LEU A 417 1.27 -11.38 8.27
N PHE A 418 0.43 -11.58 9.31
CA PHE A 418 0.79 -11.29 10.69
C PHE A 418 1.13 -12.51 11.56
N ALA A 419 0.88 -13.75 11.11
CA ALA A 419 1.22 -14.97 11.85
C ALA A 419 2.73 -15.22 12.03
N GLY A 420 3.59 -14.43 11.37
CA GLY A 420 5.03 -14.41 11.60
C GLY A 420 5.52 -13.33 12.57
N ALA A 421 4.63 -12.50 13.12
CA ALA A 421 4.98 -11.29 13.88
C ALA A 421 4.48 -11.31 15.35
N ASN A 422 4.36 -12.49 15.97
CA ASN A 422 4.20 -12.63 17.41
C ASN A 422 5.18 -13.64 17.99
#